data_AF-A0A814HBU1-F1
#
_entry.id   AF-A0A814HBU1-F1
#
_cell.length_a   1.000
_cell.length_b   1.000
_cell.length_c   1.000
_cell.angle_alpha   90.00
_cell.angle_beta   90.00
_cell.angle_gamma   90.00
#
_symmetry.space_group_name_H-M   'P 1'
#
loop_
_entity.id
_entity.type
_entity.pdbx_description
1 polymer ?
#
loop_
_entity_poly.entity_id
_entity_poly.type
_entity_poly.pdbx_seq_one_letter_code
_entity_poly.pdbx_strand_id
1 'polypeptide(L)'
;MSVFNNAAGGCFFGGCTVRLVNGTSKLIKNVQPGDRMAPHGGKVNYVVKTKCKNQKAQMVVLDNGLMITAWHPIRHNQQWIMPCSLVSALVDICCEEVYNFALDQGHTILVNDIECVSLGHGFKDDIVRHSYYGTQQVIEDLRQLDCEQNNSGVIEITEDILIRNKKTGLVSGLRQIDEHNQQQQILVQ
;
A
#
# COMPACT_ATOMS: atom_id res chain seq x y z
N MET A 1 17.01 3.86 -11.97
CA MET A 1 17.10 3.31 -10.60
C MET A 1 15.70 3.30 -10.03
N SER A 2 15.13 2.11 -9.83
CA SER A 2 13.70 1.93 -9.53
C SER A 2 13.36 2.48 -8.15
N VAL A 3 12.33 3.31 -8.12
CA VAL A 3 11.91 4.14 -6.98
C VAL A 3 11.17 3.32 -5.90
N PHE A 4 11.01 2.01 -6.15
CA PHE A 4 10.30 1.06 -5.28
C PHE A 4 11.22 0.22 -4.38
N ASN A 5 12.50 0.59 -4.24
CA ASN A 5 13.44 -0.10 -3.36
C ASN A 5 13.23 0.30 -1.88
N ASN A 6 12.04 0.05 -1.35
CA ASN A 6 11.65 0.38 0.02
C ASN A 6 11.19 -0.88 0.75
N ALA A 7 12.00 -1.36 1.68
CA ALA A 7 11.94 -2.69 2.26
C ALA A 7 10.83 -2.92 3.31
N ALA A 8 9.68 -2.25 3.23
CA ALA A 8 8.36 -2.76 3.67
C ALA A 8 7.25 -1.69 3.67
N GLY A 9 6.96 -1.13 2.49
CA GLY A 9 5.76 -0.33 2.25
C GLY A 9 4.88 -0.83 1.12
N GLY A 10 5.12 -2.07 0.68
CA GLY A 10 4.77 -2.54 -0.65
C GLY A 10 3.30 -2.37 -1.05
N CYS A 11 3.02 -2.44 -2.33
CA CYS A 11 1.69 -2.16 -2.89
C CYS A 11 1.25 -3.26 -3.86
N PHE A 12 -0.05 -3.29 -4.13
CA PHE A 12 -0.72 -4.22 -5.03
C PHE A 12 -1.00 -3.57 -6.39
N PHE A 13 -0.94 -4.37 -7.45
CA PHE A 13 -1.49 -3.97 -8.74
C PHE A 13 -3.02 -3.98 -8.71
N GLY A 14 -3.65 -2.94 -9.27
CA GLY A 14 -5.11 -2.77 -9.23
C GLY A 14 -5.92 -3.89 -9.90
N GLY A 15 -5.30 -4.65 -10.81
CA GLY A 15 -5.92 -5.79 -11.48
C GLY A 15 -5.94 -7.09 -10.66
N CYS A 16 -5.28 -7.14 -9.50
CA CYS A 16 -5.38 -8.32 -8.62
C CYS A 16 -6.77 -8.43 -8.01
N THR A 17 -7.12 -9.63 -7.54
CA THR A 17 -8.44 -9.93 -6.95
C THR A 17 -8.31 -10.13 -5.45
N VAL A 18 -9.10 -9.41 -4.66
CA VAL A 18 -9.19 -9.57 -3.20
C VAL A 18 -10.47 -10.27 -2.78
N ARG A 19 -10.40 -11.11 -1.75
CA ARG A 19 -11.56 -11.83 -1.21
C ARG A 19 -12.18 -11.09 -0.03
N LEU A 20 -13.51 -11.00 -0.03
CA LEU A 20 -14.31 -10.45 1.07
C LEU A 20 -14.85 -11.56 1.97
N VAL A 21 -15.21 -11.22 3.21
CA VAL A 21 -15.74 -12.20 4.18
C VAL A 21 -17.09 -12.82 3.80
N ASN A 22 -17.86 -12.16 2.92
CA ASN A 22 -19.12 -12.70 2.41
C ASN A 22 -18.90 -13.75 1.29
N GLY A 23 -17.65 -14.10 0.98
CA GLY A 23 -17.28 -15.07 -0.03
C GLY A 23 -17.16 -14.51 -1.44
N THR A 24 -17.54 -13.25 -1.68
CA THR A 24 -17.35 -12.58 -2.98
C THR A 24 -15.93 -12.02 -3.10
N SER A 25 -15.60 -11.57 -4.31
CA SER A 25 -14.30 -10.96 -4.60
C SER A 25 -14.47 -9.64 -5.34
N LYS A 26 -13.46 -8.77 -5.22
CA LYS A 26 -13.36 -7.50 -5.95
C LYS A 26 -11.97 -7.39 -6.58
N LEU A 27 -11.85 -6.59 -7.63
CA LEU A 27 -10.53 -6.11 -8.04
C LEU A 27 -9.99 -5.17 -6.97
N ILE A 28 -8.68 -5.18 -6.75
CA ILE A 28 -7.98 -4.29 -5.79
C ILE A 28 -8.36 -2.83 -6.04
N LYS A 29 -8.40 -2.40 -7.30
CA LYS A 29 -8.79 -1.02 -7.67
C LYS A 29 -10.24 -0.64 -7.34
N ASN A 30 -11.10 -1.62 -7.08
CA ASN A 30 -12.54 -1.42 -6.79
C ASN A 30 -12.87 -1.57 -5.29
N VAL A 31 -11.86 -1.79 -4.44
CA VAL A 31 -12.02 -1.82 -2.99
C VAL A 31 -12.40 -0.43 -2.49
N GLN A 32 -13.30 -0.37 -1.51
CA GLN A 32 -13.77 0.87 -0.91
C GLN A 32 -13.70 0.81 0.62
N PRO A 33 -13.59 1.97 1.29
CA PRO A 33 -13.81 2.05 2.74
C PRO A 33 -15.13 1.40 3.14
N GLY A 34 -15.11 0.64 4.24
CA GLY A 34 -16.24 -0.17 4.70
C GLY A 34 -16.26 -1.61 4.20
N ASP A 35 -15.51 -1.97 3.15
CA ASP A 35 -15.37 -3.37 2.73
C ASP A 35 -14.75 -4.22 3.84
N ARG A 36 -15.26 -5.44 4.03
CA ARG A 36 -14.75 -6.39 5.04
C ARG A 36 -13.94 -7.51 4.39
N MET A 37 -12.66 -7.53 4.72
CA MET A 37 -11.65 -8.37 4.07
C MET A 37 -11.53 -9.74 4.72
N ALA A 38 -11.43 -10.77 3.89
CA ALA A 38 -10.95 -12.07 4.34
C ALA A 38 -9.42 -12.00 4.57
N PRO A 39 -8.85 -12.84 5.46
CA PRO A 39 -9.53 -13.91 6.21
C PRO A 39 -10.15 -13.47 7.55
N HIS A 40 -9.68 -12.38 8.17
CA HIS A 40 -10.01 -12.06 9.57
C HIS A 40 -11.17 -11.06 9.75
N GLY A 41 -11.78 -10.56 8.67
CA GLY A 41 -12.92 -9.66 8.74
C GLY A 41 -12.59 -8.21 9.07
N GLY A 42 -11.33 -7.80 8.90
CA GLY A 42 -10.92 -6.41 9.01
C GLY A 42 -11.67 -5.52 8.02
N LYS A 43 -12.27 -4.44 8.51
CA LYS A 43 -12.94 -3.44 7.70
C LYS A 43 -11.92 -2.44 7.18
N VAL A 44 -11.98 -2.11 5.90
CA VAL A 44 -11.15 -1.07 5.29
C VAL A 44 -11.53 0.28 5.87
N ASN A 45 -10.59 0.94 6.55
CA ASN A 45 -10.71 2.33 6.95
C ASN A 45 -10.17 3.25 5.84
N TYR A 46 -9.02 2.90 5.28
CA TYR A 46 -8.37 3.68 4.23
C TYR A 46 -7.99 2.82 3.03
N VAL A 47 -8.29 3.34 1.83
CA VAL A 47 -7.75 2.89 0.55
C VAL A 47 -6.68 3.89 0.13
N VAL A 48 -5.44 3.43 0.05
CA VAL A 48 -4.30 4.26 -0.33
C VAL A 48 -3.94 3.99 -1.79
N LYS A 49 -3.96 5.03 -2.61
CA LYS A 49 -3.58 4.98 -4.02
C LYS A 49 -2.28 5.74 -4.21
N THR A 50 -1.26 5.10 -4.76
CA THR A 50 0.03 5.74 -5.04
C THR A 50 0.25 5.82 -6.54
N LYS A 51 0.35 7.05 -7.07
CA LYS A 51 0.59 7.27 -8.51
C LYS A 51 1.98 6.79 -8.91
N CYS A 52 2.04 5.98 -9.96
CA CYS A 52 3.29 5.45 -10.49
C CYS A 52 3.97 6.49 -11.40
N LYS A 53 5.26 6.72 -11.16
CA LYS A 53 6.08 7.54 -12.05
C LYS A 53 6.12 6.91 -13.45
N ASN A 54 5.91 7.73 -14.47
CA ASN A 54 5.90 7.31 -15.89
C ASN A 54 4.89 6.19 -16.20
N GLN A 55 3.82 6.03 -15.40
CA GLN A 55 2.80 4.99 -15.57
C GLN A 55 3.38 3.57 -15.62
N LYS A 56 4.45 3.32 -14.85
CA LYS A 56 5.12 2.02 -14.78
C LYS A 56 5.45 1.64 -13.35
N ALA A 57 5.36 0.35 -13.06
CA ALA A 57 5.80 -0.24 -11.80
C ALA A 57 6.54 -1.56 -12.03
N GLN A 58 7.58 -1.78 -11.22
CA GLN A 58 8.27 -3.07 -11.16
C GLN A 58 7.57 -3.98 -10.16
N MET A 59 7.13 -5.13 -10.64
CA MET A 59 6.32 -6.07 -9.87
C MET A 59 6.93 -7.47 -9.88
N VAL A 60 6.65 -8.21 -8.82
CA VAL A 60 6.67 -9.68 -8.84
C VAL A 60 5.34 -10.15 -9.39
N VAL A 61 5.40 -11.12 -10.31
CA VAL A 61 4.22 -11.81 -10.85
C VAL A 61 4.35 -13.28 -10.47
N LEU A 62 3.37 -13.80 -9.75
CA LEU A 62 3.31 -15.20 -9.35
C LEU A 62 2.30 -15.97 -10.20
N ASP A 63 2.43 -17.30 -10.24
CA ASP A 63 1.64 -18.19 -11.10
C ASP A 63 0.13 -18.13 -10.84
N ASN A 64 -0.28 -17.79 -9.61
CA ASN A 64 -1.68 -17.57 -9.23
C ASN A 64 -2.24 -16.19 -9.66
N GLY A 65 -1.46 -15.41 -10.40
CA GLY A 65 -1.82 -14.08 -10.89
C GLY A 65 -1.64 -12.96 -9.86
N LEU A 66 -1.03 -13.21 -8.69
CA LEU A 66 -0.68 -12.13 -7.77
C LEU A 66 0.40 -11.25 -8.41
N MET A 67 0.10 -9.96 -8.55
CA MET A 67 1.02 -8.92 -9.01
C MET A 67 1.24 -7.89 -7.92
N ILE A 68 2.45 -7.87 -7.37
CA ILE A 68 2.75 -7.16 -6.13
C ILE A 68 4.18 -6.61 -6.14
N THR A 69 4.44 -5.51 -5.44
CA THR A 69 5.81 -4.98 -5.35
C THR A 69 6.75 -5.98 -4.65
N ALA A 70 8.01 -6.01 -5.08
CA ALA A 70 9.04 -6.96 -4.65
C ALA A 70 9.16 -7.20 -3.13
N TRP A 71 8.95 -6.16 -2.33
CA TRP A 71 9.18 -6.15 -0.89
C TRP A 71 7.88 -6.02 -0.07
N HIS A 72 6.73 -6.37 -0.66
CA HIS A 72 5.47 -6.47 0.10
C HIS A 72 5.39 -7.86 0.75
N PRO A 73 5.42 -7.99 2.10
CA PRO A 73 5.40 -9.30 2.75
C PRO A 73 4.15 -10.12 2.42
N ILE A 74 4.34 -11.36 1.99
CA ILE A 74 3.28 -12.33 1.74
C ILE A 74 3.45 -13.53 2.67
N ARG A 75 2.36 -14.22 2.98
CA ARG A 75 2.39 -15.48 3.71
C ARG A 75 2.44 -16.64 2.73
N HIS A 76 3.52 -17.41 2.80
CA HIS A 76 3.75 -18.60 2.01
C HIS A 76 4.17 -19.73 2.94
N ASN A 77 3.51 -20.89 2.88
CA ASN A 77 3.75 -22.01 3.81
C ASN A 77 3.74 -21.59 5.30
N GLN A 78 2.76 -20.76 5.68
CA GLN A 78 2.58 -20.22 7.05
C GLN A 78 3.70 -19.27 7.54
N GLN A 79 4.64 -18.89 6.68
CA GLN A 79 5.73 -17.97 7.02
C GLN A 79 5.64 -16.68 6.20
N TRP A 80 6.05 -15.56 6.81
CA TRP A 80 6.23 -14.31 6.08
C TRP A 80 7.48 -14.39 5.22
N ILE A 81 7.35 -14.08 3.93
CA ILE A 81 8.46 -13.98 2.99
C ILE A 81 8.33 -12.72 2.14
N MET A 82 9.43 -12.33 1.49
CA MET A 82 9.40 -11.31 0.44
C MET A 82 9.15 -12.00 -0.91
N PRO A 83 8.15 -11.59 -1.70
CA PRO A 83 7.78 -12.29 -2.94
C PRO A 83 8.90 -12.27 -3.99
N CYS A 84 9.83 -11.30 -3.93
CA CYS A 84 11.02 -11.31 -4.78
C CYS A 84 11.93 -12.53 -4.59
N SER A 85 11.85 -13.22 -3.45
CA SER A 85 12.59 -14.46 -3.21
C SER A 85 12.05 -15.67 -3.98
N LEU A 86 10.84 -15.55 -4.57
CA LEU A 86 10.19 -16.63 -5.32
C LEU A 86 10.42 -16.54 -6.84
N VAL A 87 11.01 -15.45 -7.34
CA VAL A 87 11.15 -15.19 -8.78
C VAL A 87 12.58 -14.84 -9.15
N SER A 88 12.95 -15.11 -10.40
CA SER A 88 14.29 -14.81 -10.93
C SER A 88 14.45 -13.36 -11.40
N ALA A 89 13.34 -12.69 -11.74
CA ALA A 89 13.35 -11.30 -12.22
C ALA A 89 12.04 -10.58 -11.89
N LEU A 90 12.11 -9.25 -11.78
CA LEU A 90 10.94 -8.38 -11.70
C LEU A 90 10.46 -8.05 -13.11
N VAL A 91 9.16 -7.75 -13.24
CA VAL A 91 8.53 -7.38 -14.50
C VAL A 91 8.10 -5.92 -14.46
N ASP A 92 8.42 -5.15 -15.50
CA ASP A 92 7.88 -3.81 -15.71
C ASP A 92 6.46 -3.90 -16.27
N ILE A 93 5.49 -3.36 -15.53
CA ILE A 93 4.07 -3.38 -15.89
C ILE A 93 3.59 -1.95 -16.13
N CYS A 94 2.76 -1.76 -17.16
CA CYS A 94 2.00 -0.52 -17.33
C CYS A 94 1.00 -0.38 -16.18
N CYS A 95 1.21 0.61 -15.34
CA CYS A 95 0.53 0.76 -14.07
C CYS A 95 0.42 2.25 -13.75
N GLU A 96 -0.80 2.79 -13.75
CA GLU A 96 -1.03 4.20 -13.40
C GLU A 96 -0.89 4.43 -11.90
N GLU A 97 -1.41 3.50 -11.11
CA GLU A 97 -1.39 3.57 -9.65
C GLU A 97 -1.33 2.18 -9.02
N VAL A 98 -0.73 2.12 -7.83
CA VAL A 98 -0.69 0.94 -6.97
C VAL A 98 -1.47 1.20 -5.69
N TYR A 99 -1.89 0.13 -5.02
CA TYR A 99 -2.83 0.21 -3.92
C TYR A 99 -2.27 -0.40 -2.64
N ASN A 100 -2.65 0.15 -1.49
CA ASN A 100 -2.51 -0.50 -0.18
C ASN A 100 -3.71 -0.10 0.69
N PHE A 101 -3.88 -0.77 1.83
CA PHE A 101 -5.07 -0.61 2.67
C PHE A 101 -4.68 -0.49 4.13
N ALA A 102 -5.46 0.28 4.88
CA ALA A 102 -5.44 0.24 6.34
C ALA A 102 -6.76 -0.35 6.84
N LEU A 103 -6.67 -1.40 7.65
CA LEU A 103 -7.82 -2.06 8.27
C LEU A 103 -7.98 -1.64 9.72
N ASP A 104 -9.17 -1.80 10.28
CA ASP A 104 -9.44 -1.60 11.70
C ASP A 104 -8.90 -2.73 12.60
N GLN A 105 -8.79 -3.95 12.06
CA GLN A 105 -8.26 -5.12 12.76
C GLN A 105 -7.69 -6.17 11.79
N GLY A 106 -6.96 -7.16 12.33
CA GLY A 106 -6.42 -8.31 11.60
C GLY A 106 -5.23 -7.97 10.70
N HIS A 107 -5.32 -6.85 9.98
CA HIS A 107 -4.27 -6.24 9.15
C HIS A 107 -3.62 -7.18 8.12
N THR A 108 -4.39 -8.12 7.61
CA THR A 108 -4.05 -8.93 6.44
C THR A 108 -5.24 -9.04 5.52
N ILE A 109 -4.96 -9.21 4.23
CA ILE A 109 -5.96 -9.39 3.18
C ILE A 109 -5.59 -10.58 2.30
N LEU A 110 -6.58 -11.29 1.78
CA LEU A 110 -6.36 -12.39 0.84
C LEU A 110 -6.44 -11.89 -0.61
N VAL A 111 -5.30 -11.85 -1.30
CA VAL A 111 -5.17 -11.36 -2.69
C VAL A 111 -4.71 -12.50 -3.58
N ASN A 112 -5.50 -12.85 -4.60
CA ASN A 112 -5.24 -14.02 -5.46
C ASN A 112 -4.94 -15.28 -4.63
N ASP A 113 -5.68 -15.49 -3.54
CA ASP A 113 -5.52 -16.61 -2.60
C ASP A 113 -4.21 -16.63 -1.77
N ILE A 114 -3.43 -15.55 -1.78
CA ILE A 114 -2.27 -15.37 -0.90
C ILE A 114 -2.58 -14.31 0.17
N GLU A 115 -2.32 -14.63 1.44
CA GLU A 115 -2.46 -13.68 2.54
C GLU A 115 -1.31 -12.67 2.50
N CYS A 116 -1.65 -11.39 2.43
CA CYS A 116 -0.73 -10.26 2.32
C CYS A 116 -0.97 -9.30 3.48
N VAL A 117 0.07 -8.58 3.89
CA VAL A 117 -0.03 -7.62 5.01
C VAL A 117 -0.67 -6.29 4.58
N SER A 118 -1.40 -5.63 5.48
CA SER A 118 -1.91 -4.27 5.28
C SER A 118 -1.13 -3.24 6.09
N LEU A 119 -1.39 -1.95 5.88
CA LEU A 119 -0.82 -0.87 6.69
C LEU A 119 -1.30 -0.93 8.15
N GLY A 120 -0.48 -0.41 9.06
CA GLY A 120 -0.77 -0.30 10.49
C GLY A 120 -0.74 -1.65 11.23
N HIS A 121 -0.15 -2.69 10.64
CA HIS A 121 -0.33 -4.06 11.10
C HIS A 121 0.23 -4.43 12.47
N GLY A 122 1.20 -3.67 13.01
CA GLY A 122 1.75 -3.90 14.34
C GLY A 122 2.64 -5.14 14.51
N PHE A 123 2.64 -6.08 13.56
CA PHE A 123 3.43 -7.32 13.59
C PHE A 123 4.94 -7.10 13.81
N LYS A 124 5.58 -8.08 14.46
CA LYS A 124 6.95 -7.96 14.98
C LYS A 124 7.94 -8.95 14.35
N ASP A 125 7.51 -9.90 13.53
CA ASP A 125 8.41 -10.81 12.84
C ASP A 125 9.37 -10.06 11.92
N ASP A 126 10.60 -10.55 11.76
CA ASP A 126 11.68 -9.82 11.07
C ASP A 126 11.34 -9.42 9.63
N ILE A 127 10.62 -10.28 8.90
CA ILE A 127 10.28 -10.05 7.49
C ILE A 127 9.16 -9.01 7.33
N VAL A 128 8.20 -9.00 8.23
CA VAL A 128 6.98 -8.19 8.08
C VAL A 128 7.04 -6.88 8.86
N ARG A 129 7.90 -6.77 9.89
CA ARG A 129 8.01 -5.54 10.68
C ARG A 129 8.44 -4.37 9.79
N HIS A 130 7.85 -3.20 10.02
CA HIS A 130 8.32 -1.95 9.43
C HIS A 130 8.25 -0.83 10.46
N SER A 131 9.25 0.06 10.45
CA SER A 131 9.39 1.14 11.43
C SER A 131 8.33 2.23 11.30
N TYR A 132 7.64 2.29 10.16
CA TYR A 132 6.60 3.29 9.88
C TYR A 132 5.28 2.65 9.42
N TYR A 133 5.21 2.10 8.21
CA TYR A 133 4.03 1.42 7.65
C TYR A 133 3.42 0.30 8.52
N GLY A 134 4.20 -0.30 9.44
CA GLY A 134 3.71 -1.29 10.39
C GLY A 134 3.26 -0.73 11.74
N THR A 135 3.12 0.59 11.87
CA THR A 135 2.87 1.28 13.15
C THR A 135 1.61 2.12 13.10
N GLN A 136 1.14 2.60 14.25
CA GLN A 136 0.03 3.56 14.30
C GLN A 136 0.36 4.91 13.67
N GLN A 137 1.64 5.24 13.47
CA GLN A 137 2.02 6.52 12.85
C GLN A 137 1.48 6.63 11.42
N VAL A 138 1.50 5.56 10.63
CA VAL A 138 0.92 5.62 9.27
C VAL A 138 -0.59 5.85 9.33
N ILE A 139 -1.28 5.30 10.33
CA ILE A 139 -2.73 5.47 10.47
C ILE A 139 -3.08 6.92 10.80
N GLU A 140 -2.29 7.55 11.68
CA GLU A 140 -2.47 8.97 12.02
C GLU A 140 -2.18 9.88 10.82
N ASP A 141 -1.10 9.62 10.09
CA ASP A 141 -0.77 10.39 8.89
C ASP A 141 -1.87 10.25 7.81
N LEU A 142 -2.40 9.03 7.60
CA LEU A 142 -3.51 8.79 6.67
C LEU A 142 -4.79 9.50 7.13
N ARG A 143 -5.08 9.53 8.42
CA ARG A 143 -6.25 10.25 8.97
C ARG A 143 -6.18 11.74 8.68
N GLN A 144 -5.00 12.35 8.84
CA GLN A 144 -4.79 13.77 8.54
C GLN A 144 -4.95 14.05 7.04
N LEU A 145 -4.30 13.25 6.19
CA LEU A 145 -4.43 13.37 4.73
C LEU A 145 -5.88 13.17 4.25
N ASP A 146 -6.63 12.25 4.84
CA ASP A 146 -8.04 12.06 4.51
C ASP A 146 -8.85 13.32 4.83
N CYS A 147 -8.61 13.96 5.98
CA CYS A 147 -9.25 15.22 6.36
C CYS A 147 -8.91 16.36 5.39
N GLU A 148 -7.66 16.44 4.92
CA GLU A 148 -7.20 17.47 3.97
C GLU A 148 -7.74 17.26 2.56
N GLN A 149 -8.00 16.02 2.15
CA GLN A 149 -8.54 15.72 0.83
C GLN A 149 -10.06 15.93 0.81
N ASN A 150 -10.83 14.93 1.26
CA ASN A 150 -12.30 14.98 1.19
C ASN A 150 -13.01 14.08 2.22
N ASN A 151 -12.25 13.53 3.18
CA ASN A 151 -12.73 12.66 4.24
C ASN A 151 -13.55 11.46 3.74
N SER A 152 -13.15 10.91 2.59
CA SER A 152 -13.83 9.77 1.93
C SER A 152 -13.28 8.42 2.37
N GLY A 153 -12.13 8.39 3.03
CA GLY A 153 -11.33 7.19 3.29
C GLY A 153 -10.53 6.72 2.07
N VAL A 154 -10.56 7.44 0.95
CA VAL A 154 -9.71 7.17 -0.23
C VAL A 154 -8.66 8.27 -0.33
N ILE A 155 -7.39 7.88 -0.18
CA ILE A 155 -6.26 8.80 -0.08
C ILE A 155 -5.35 8.61 -1.28
N GLU A 156 -5.18 9.68 -2.07
CA GLU A 156 -4.18 9.72 -3.13
C GLU A 156 -2.85 10.23 -2.59
N ILE A 157 -1.77 9.50 -2.91
CA ILE A 157 -0.40 9.79 -2.50
C ILE A 157 0.48 9.89 -3.74
N THR A 158 1.37 10.86 -3.74
CA THR A 158 2.44 11.05 -4.72
C THR A 158 3.81 10.94 -4.05
N GLU A 159 4.87 10.72 -4.83
CA GLU A 159 6.23 10.54 -4.28
C GLU A 159 6.73 11.75 -3.47
N ASP A 160 6.29 12.97 -3.79
CA ASP A 160 6.75 14.20 -3.16
C ASP A 160 6.29 14.39 -1.72
N ILE A 161 5.26 13.66 -1.28
CA ILE A 161 4.80 13.65 0.11
C ILE A 161 5.45 12.54 0.94
N LEU A 162 6.18 11.60 0.33
CA LEU A 162 6.86 10.54 1.07
C LEU A 162 8.09 11.10 1.81
N ILE A 163 8.08 11.04 3.15
CA ILE A 163 9.23 11.40 3.96
C ILE A 163 10.09 10.15 4.15
N ARG A 164 11.38 10.24 3.81
CA ARG A 164 12.33 9.12 3.94
C ARG A 164 13.39 9.40 4.99
N ASN A 165 13.71 8.38 5.77
CA ASN A 165 14.81 8.41 6.71
C ASN A 165 16.14 8.51 5.95
N LYS A 166 16.94 9.56 6.24
CA LYS A 166 18.20 9.84 5.53
C LYS A 166 19.26 8.73 5.67
N LYS A 167 19.22 7.93 6.74
CA LYS A 167 20.20 6.85 6.98
C LYS A 167 19.80 5.56 6.29
N THR A 168 18.51 5.21 6.32
CA THR A 168 18.04 3.90 5.84
C THR A 168 17.39 3.96 4.46
N GLY A 169 17.01 5.15 3.98
CA GLY A 169 16.24 5.34 2.74
C GLY A 169 14.77 4.90 2.83
N LEU A 170 14.37 4.30 3.96
CA LEU A 170 13.02 3.83 4.19
C LEU A 170 12.05 4.98 4.41
N VAL A 171 10.81 4.81 3.97
CA VAL A 171 9.75 5.77 4.30
C VAL A 171 9.51 5.77 5.81
N SER A 172 9.46 6.97 6.39
CA SER A 172 9.33 7.23 7.81
C SER A 172 8.20 8.19 8.17
N GLY A 173 7.40 8.61 7.19
CA GLY A 173 6.32 9.58 7.36
C GLY A 173 5.67 9.95 6.04
N LEU A 174 4.50 10.58 6.12
CA LEU A 174 3.86 11.29 5.02
C LEU A 174 3.78 12.77 5.36
N ARG A 175 4.14 13.63 4.41
CA ARG A 175 4.02 15.09 4.54
C ARG A 175 2.54 15.46 4.36
N GLN A 176 2.06 16.32 5.25
CA GLN A 176 0.74 16.94 5.15
C GLN A 176 0.74 18.01 4.04
N ILE A 177 -0.41 18.21 3.40
CA ILE A 177 -0.57 19.22 2.35
C ILE A 177 -0.78 20.57 3.05
N ASP A 178 0.30 21.34 3.23
CA ASP A 178 0.18 22.69 3.74
C ASP A 178 -0.63 23.57 2.76
N GLU A 179 -1.82 24.04 3.18
CA GLU A 179 -2.70 24.93 2.40
C GLU A 179 -2.01 26.25 1.96
N HIS A 180 -0.85 26.59 2.53
CA HIS A 180 -0.16 27.86 2.33
C HIS A 180 0.48 28.06 0.94
N ASN A 181 0.62 27.01 0.13
CA ASN A 181 1.23 27.12 -1.21
C ASN A 181 0.24 27.33 -2.36
N GLN A 182 -1.08 27.28 -2.14
CA GLN A 182 -2.06 27.54 -3.21
C GLN A 182 -2.27 29.03 -3.50
N GLN A 183 -1.95 29.94 -2.55
CA GLN A 183 -2.11 31.38 -2.78
C GLN A 183 -0.97 32.04 -3.57
N GLN A 184 0.19 31.38 -3.72
CA GLN A 184 1.33 31.96 -4.47
C GLN A 184 1.32 31.66 -5.96
N GLN A 185 0.46 30.76 -6.47
CA GLN A 185 0.32 30.50 -7.90
C GLN A 185 -0.84 31.24 -8.59
N ILE A 186 -1.73 31.89 -7.83
CA ILE A 186 -2.86 32.65 -8.38
C ILE A 186 -2.51 34.15 -8.56
N LEU A 187 -1.39 34.61 -8.02
CA LEU A 187 -0.93 36.02 -8.14
C LEU A 187 0.11 36.25 -9.25
N VAL A 188 0.36 35.26 -10.11
CA VAL A 188 1.25 35.42 -11.28
C VAL A 188 0.53 34.95 -12.55
N GLN A 189 -0.63 35.54 -12.84
CA GLN A 189 -1.18 35.71 -14.20
C GLN A 189 -1.90 37.05 -14.30
#